data_AF-A0A174YV36-F1
#
_entry.id   AF-A0A174YV36-F1
#
_cell.length_a   1.000
_cell.length_b   1.000
_cell.length_c   1.000
_cell.angle_alpha   90.00
_cell.angle_beta   90.00
_cell.angle_gamma   90.00
#
_symmetry.space_group_name_H-M   'P 1'
#
loop_
_entity.id
_entity.type
_entity.pdbx_description
1 polymer ?
#
loop_
_entity_poly.entity_id
_entity_poly.type
_entity_poly.pdbx_seq_one_letter_code
_entity_poly.pdbx_strand_id
1 'polypeptide(L)'
;MALHVMDEANRCLQCKVPQCQKGCPINTNIPMAIRLLKENKLNEAGKMLFENNPLTTVCSLICNHENQCEGHCVLGRKGAPVHFSTIENYI
;
A
#
# COMPACT_ATOMS: atom_id res chain seq x y z
N MET A 1 -12.98 -3.30 -12.00
CA MET A 1 -11.93 -2.46 -11.37
C MET A 1 -11.83 -2.72 -9.87
N ALA A 2 -12.88 -2.52 -9.05
CA ALA A 2 -12.81 -2.75 -7.60
C ALA A 2 -12.52 -4.21 -7.16
N LEU A 3 -13.05 -5.21 -7.89
CA LEU A 3 -12.79 -6.63 -7.60
C LEU A 3 -11.29 -6.98 -7.56
N HIS A 4 -10.51 -6.45 -8.52
CA HIS A 4 -9.06 -6.70 -8.57
C HIS A 4 -8.27 -6.06 -7.42
N VAL A 5 -8.73 -4.91 -6.89
CA VAL A 5 -8.03 -4.22 -5.79
C VAL A 5 -8.20 -5.01 -4.49
N MET A 6 -9.37 -5.58 -4.26
CA MET A 6 -9.62 -6.36 -3.05
C MET A 6 -8.87 -7.69 -3.07
N ASP A 7 -8.75 -8.35 -4.22
CA ASP A 7 -7.91 -9.53 -4.40
C ASP A 7 -6.44 -9.22 -4.09
N GLU A 8 -5.94 -8.07 -4.57
CA GLU A 8 -4.58 -7.61 -4.30
C GLU A 8 -4.36 -7.30 -2.81
N ALA A 9 -5.31 -6.59 -2.18
CA ALA A 9 -5.29 -6.31 -0.74
C ALA A 9 -5.28 -7.59 0.11
N ASN A 10 -5.95 -8.65 -0.35
CA ASN A 10 -5.97 -9.95 0.33
C ASN A 10 -4.65 -10.70 0.27
N ARG A 11 -3.74 -10.37 -0.66
CA ARG A 11 -2.38 -10.92 -0.70
C ARG A 11 -1.47 -10.37 0.40
N CYS A 12 -1.85 -9.26 1.05
CA CYS A 12 -1.06 -8.66 2.11
C CYS A 12 -0.99 -9.56 3.36
N LEU A 13 0.24 -9.89 3.76
CA LEU A 13 0.53 -10.77 4.90
C LEU A 13 0.35 -10.11 6.27
N GLN A 14 0.06 -8.80 6.34
CA GLN A 14 0.02 -8.03 7.60
C GLN A 14 1.27 -8.29 8.46
N CYS A 15 2.44 -8.08 7.85
CA CYS A 15 3.74 -8.40 8.46
C CYS A 15 3.92 -7.68 9.81
N LYS A 16 4.38 -8.41 10.84
CA LYS A 16 4.75 -7.83 12.14
C LYS A 16 5.81 -6.73 12.03
N VAL A 17 6.77 -6.91 11.12
CA VAL A 17 7.78 -5.89 10.78
C VAL A 17 7.59 -5.54 9.30
N PRO A 18 6.85 -4.46 8.99
CA PRO A 18 6.50 -4.11 7.62
C PRO A 18 7.70 -3.50 6.90
N GLN A 19 8.39 -4.31 6.09
CA GLN A 19 9.52 -3.86 5.28
C GLN A 19 9.08 -2.86 4.19
N CYS A 20 7.85 -2.96 3.69
CA CYS A 20 7.27 -1.99 2.76
C CYS A 20 7.18 -0.58 3.34
N GLN A 21 6.84 -0.44 4.63
CA GLN A 21 6.82 0.84 5.33
C GLN A 21 8.23 1.41 5.46
N LYS A 22 9.23 0.58 5.82
CA LYS A 22 10.64 1.00 5.90
C LYS A 22 11.22 1.38 4.54
N GLY A 23 10.77 0.71 3.47
CA GLY A 23 11.17 1.01 2.09
C GLY A 23 10.48 2.24 1.51
N CYS A 24 9.46 2.78 2.17
CA CYS A 24 8.82 4.04 1.79
C CYS A 24 9.62 5.22 2.37
N PRO A 25 10.07 6.20 1.54
CA PRO A 25 10.86 7.33 2.01
C PRO A 25 10.21 8.16 3.13
N ILE A 26 8.88 8.18 3.17
CA ILE A 26 8.08 8.92 4.15
C ILE A 26 7.39 8.00 5.18
N ASN A 27 7.78 6.73 5.25
CA ASN A 27 7.26 5.77 6.23
C ASN A 27 5.72 5.59 6.22
N THR A 28 5.07 5.69 5.04
CA THR A 28 3.63 5.46 4.88
C THR A 28 3.21 4.14 5.52
N ASN A 29 2.17 4.16 6.35
CA ASN A 29 1.66 2.97 7.03
C ASN A 29 0.81 2.09 6.09
N ILE A 30 1.48 1.44 5.16
CA ILE A 30 0.89 0.58 4.12
C ILE A 30 0.03 -0.55 4.70
N PRO A 31 0.47 -1.31 5.74
CA PRO A 31 -0.37 -2.36 6.32
C PRO A 31 -1.68 -1.81 6.87
N MET A 32 -1.66 -0.62 7.47
CA MET A 32 -2.86 0.04 7.99
C MET A 32 -3.79 0.50 6.88
N ALA A 33 -3.27 1.08 5.79
CA ALA A 33 -4.08 1.51 4.65
C ALA A 33 -4.82 0.31 4.04
N ILE A 34 -4.10 -0.80 3.84
CA ILE A 34 -4.68 -2.05 3.35
C ILE A 34 -5.71 -2.60 4.35
N ARG A 35 -5.46 -2.54 5.65
CA ARG A 35 -6.41 -2.99 6.67
C ARG A 35 -7.71 -2.20 6.62
N LEU A 36 -7.63 -0.87 6.55
CA LEU A 36 -8.79 0.01 6.47
C LEU A 36 -9.59 -0.25 5.18
N LEU A 37 -8.91 -0.47 4.05
CA LEU A 37 -9.56 -0.91 2.81
C LEU A 37 -10.33 -2.23 3.02
N LYS A 38 -9.70 -3.24 3.64
CA LYS A 38 -10.34 -4.54 3.91
C LYS A 38 -11.52 -4.45 4.87
N GLU A 39 -11.50 -3.47 5.78
CA GLU A 39 -12.59 -3.16 6.71
C GLU A 39 -13.69 -2.27 6.09
N ASN A 40 -13.60 -1.96 4.78
CA ASN A 40 -14.49 -1.05 4.05
C ASN A 40 -14.52 0.38 4.61
N LYS A 41 -13.40 0.83 5.20
CA LYS A 41 -13.21 2.16 5.80
C LYS A 41 -12.40 3.08 4.88
N LEU A 42 -12.87 3.27 3.65
CA LEU A 42 -12.16 4.05 2.62
C LEU A 42 -11.87 5.49 3.05
N ASN A 43 -12.84 6.18 3.66
CA ASN A 43 -12.65 7.56 4.11
C ASN A 43 -11.54 7.68 5.17
N GLU A 44 -11.44 6.71 6.08
CA GLU A 44 -10.38 6.68 7.10
C GLU A 44 -9.01 6.38 6.46
N ALA A 45 -8.98 5.48 5.47
CA ALA A 45 -7.77 5.15 4.73
C ALA A 45 -7.25 6.36 3.95
N GLY A 46 -8.11 7.02 3.17
CA GLY A 46 -7.77 8.21 2.39
C GLY A 46 -7.34 9.37 3.27
N LYS A 47 -8.04 9.62 4.39
CA LYS A 47 -7.63 10.64 5.36
C LYS A 47 -6.24 10.35 5.92
N MET A 48 -5.95 9.11 6.34
CA MET A 48 -4.65 8.74 6.87
C MET A 48 -3.53 8.84 5.83
N LEU A 49 -3.78 8.42 4.58
CA LEU A 49 -2.83 8.58 3.49
C LEU A 49 -2.56 10.06 3.19
N PHE A 50 -3.60 10.89 3.13
CA PHE A 50 -3.47 12.32 2.87
C PHE A 50 -2.75 13.07 3.99
N GLU A 51 -3.04 12.77 5.25
CA GLU A 51 -2.35 13.35 6.42
C GLU A 51 -0.86 13.00 6.43
N ASN A 52 -0.50 11.80 5.98
CA ASN A 52 0.89 11.38 5.83
C ASN A 52 1.55 11.94 4.56
N ASN A 53 0.82 12.00 3.46
CA ASN A 53 1.27 12.45 2.15
C ASN A 53 0.14 13.15 1.36
N PRO A 54 0.13 14.50 1.30
CA PRO A 54 -0.86 15.24 0.52
C PRO A 54 -0.83 14.95 -0.98
N LEU A 55 0.24 14.32 -1.47
CA LEU A 55 0.41 13.92 -2.88
C LEU A 55 0.18 12.42 -3.09
N THR A 56 -0.53 11.72 -2.19
CA THR A 56 -0.75 10.27 -2.26
C THR A 56 -1.26 9.79 -3.62
N THR A 57 -2.23 10.49 -4.23
CA THR A 57 -2.75 10.15 -5.56
C THR A 57 -1.69 10.27 -6.66
N VAL A 58 -0.81 11.27 -6.57
CA VAL A 58 0.30 11.45 -7.51
C VAL A 58 1.38 10.39 -7.28
N CYS A 59 1.74 10.14 -6.02
CA CYS A 59 2.71 9.12 -5.62
C CYS A 59 2.30 7.72 -6.09
N SER A 60 1.01 7.38 -6.01
CA SER A 60 0.47 6.10 -6.49
C SER A 60 0.79 5.81 -7.96
N LEU A 61 1.03 6.86 -8.75
CA LEU A 61 1.32 6.78 -10.19
C LEU A 61 2.81 6.91 -10.52
N ILE A 62 3.56 7.72 -9.77
CA ILE A 62 4.91 8.15 -10.18
C ILE A 62 6.04 7.66 -9.27
N CYS A 63 5.72 7.13 -8.07
CA CYS A 63 6.77 6.60 -7.20
C CYS A 63 7.49 5.42 -7.88
N ASN A 64 8.79 5.29 -7.60
CA ASN A 64 9.57 4.11 -8.00
C ASN A 64 9.27 2.95 -7.04
N HIS A 65 8.05 2.42 -7.11
CA HIS A 65 7.52 1.40 -6.20
C HIS A 65 8.40 0.15 -6.15
N GLU A 66 8.93 -0.28 -7.30
CA GLU A 66 9.81 -1.44 -7.44
C GLU A 66 11.11 -1.32 -6.64
N ASN A 67 11.64 -0.10 -6.46
CA ASN A 67 12.82 0.14 -5.62
C ASN A 67 12.46 0.61 -4.21
N GLN A 68 11.17 0.82 -3.92
CA GLN A 68 10.67 1.33 -2.64
C GLN A 68 9.73 0.32 -1.99
N CYS A 69 8.51 0.71 -1.65
CA CYS A 69 7.60 -0.08 -0.84
C CYS A 69 7.31 -1.48 -1.41
N GLU A 70 7.06 -1.61 -2.72
CA GLU A 70 6.79 -2.89 -3.37
C GLU A 70 8.07 -3.75 -3.46
N GLY A 71 9.21 -3.13 -3.79
CA GLY A 71 10.52 -3.79 -3.78
C GLY A 71 10.93 -4.37 -2.44
N HIS A 72 10.50 -3.73 -1.35
CA HIS A 72 10.78 -4.18 0.01
C HIS A 72 9.69 -5.12 0.55
N CYS A 73 8.63 -5.41 -0.21
CA CYS A 73 7.56 -6.29 0.25
C CYS A 73 8.09 -7.72 0.51
N VAL A 74 7.82 -8.25 1.70
CA VAL A 74 8.30 -9.59 2.10
C VAL A 74 7.76 -10.69 1.19
N LEU A 75 6.54 -10.53 0.67
CA LEU A 75 5.93 -11.46 -0.29
C LEU A 75 6.73 -11.52 -1.61
N GLY A 76 7.28 -10.39 -2.03
CA GLY A 76 8.10 -10.26 -3.24
C GLY A 76 9.37 -11.10 -3.23
N ARG A 77 9.82 -11.58 -2.06
CA ARG A 77 10.98 -12.49 -1.96
C ARG A 77 10.70 -13.90 -2.48
N LYS A 78 9.43 -14.30 -2.58
CA LYS A 78 9.00 -15.64 -3.00
C LYS A 78 8.13 -15.63 -4.26
N GLY A 79 7.89 -14.47 -4.86
CA GLY A 79 7.00 -14.30 -5.99
C GLY A 79 6.73 -12.82 -6.24
N ALA A 80 5.52 -12.48 -6.68
CA ALA A 80 5.14 -11.09 -6.87
C ALA A 80 4.90 -10.38 -5.52
N PRO A 81 5.32 -9.11 -5.37
CA PRO A 81 4.97 -8.30 -4.21
C PRO A 81 3.48 -7.99 -4.17
N VAL A 82 3.05 -7.34 -3.08
CA VAL A 82 1.75 -6.66 -3.05
C VAL A 82 1.90 -5.34 -3.77
N HIS A 83 1.09 -5.12 -4.79
CA HIS A 83 1.05 -3.89 -5.60
C HIS A 83 0.32 -2.79 -4.85
N PHE A 84 1.01 -2.19 -3.88
CA PHE A 84 0.46 -1.09 -3.07
C PHE A 84 0.11 0.12 -3.93
N SER A 85 0.83 0.40 -5.01
CA SER A 85 0.49 1.47 -5.98
C SER A 85 -0.97 1.41 -6.44
N THR A 86 -1.46 0.21 -6.79
CA THR A 86 -2.83 0.00 -7.25
C THR A 86 -3.86 0.21 -6.13
N ILE A 87 -3.49 -0.15 -4.90
CA ILE A 87 -4.32 0.05 -3.72
C ILE A 87 -4.37 1.54 -3.33
N GLU A 88 -3.22 2.21 -3.32
CA GLU A 88 -3.09 3.65 -3.04
C GLU A 88 -3.83 4.49 -4.07
N ASN A 89 -3.82 4.09 -5.34
CA ASN A 89 -4.55 4.80 -6.39
C ASN A 89 -6.08 4.66 -6.26
N TYR A 90 -6.55 3.54 -5.71
CA TYR A 90 -7.97 3.26 -5.52
C TYR A 90 -8.56 3.95 -4.29
N ILE A 91 -7.76 4.10 -3.23
CA ILE A 91 -8.14 4.77 -1.98
C ILE A 91 -8.16 6.29 -2.18
#